data_AF-A0A1G3BSP5-F1
#
_entry.id   AF-A0A1G3BSP5-F1
#
_cell.length_a   1.000
_cell.length_b   1.000
_cell.length_c   1.000
_cell.angle_alpha   90.00
_cell.angle_beta   90.00
_cell.angle_gamma   90.00
#
_symmetry.space_group_name_H-M   'P 1'
#
loop_
_entity.id
_entity.type
_entity.pdbx_description
1 polymer ?
#
loop_
_entity_poly.entity_id
_entity_poly.type
_entity_poly.pdbx_seq_one_letter_code
_entity_poly.pdbx_strand_id
1 'polypeptide(L)'
;MLVNLIRLKINNIQEGVRDMNMRKSALLYLISFFIITLVSYTGCPSVFCQEGEEINAKSLYIYHCTTCHGEDGKGTKRGHELKAPNFADPKWQATKKDEEILNTITSGKNKMPKWSEKLKPEEIQALAKYVRKLAPKKR
;
A
#
# COMPACT_ATOMS: atom_id res chain seq x y z
N MET A 1 23.27 43.63 -59.80
CA MET A 1 22.35 42.49 -60.06
C MET A 1 22.71 41.23 -59.27
N LEU A 2 24.01 40.86 -59.15
CA LEU A 2 24.45 39.63 -58.48
C LEU A 2 24.05 39.52 -56.99
N VAL A 3 24.08 40.63 -56.25
CA VAL A 3 23.74 40.68 -54.81
C VAL A 3 22.25 40.34 -54.55
N ASN A 4 21.34 40.78 -55.43
CA ASN A 4 19.91 40.50 -55.28
C ASN A 4 19.57 39.03 -55.57
N LEU A 5 20.28 38.38 -56.50
CA LEU A 5 20.11 36.95 -56.79
C LEU A 5 20.60 36.06 -55.64
N ILE A 6 21.72 36.42 -55.02
CA ILE A 6 22.23 35.72 -53.83
C ILE A 6 21.23 35.88 -52.67
N ARG A 7 20.68 37.08 -52.46
CA ARG A 7 19.69 37.34 -51.41
C ARG A 7 18.40 36.55 -51.61
N LEU A 8 17.89 36.46 -52.84
CA LEU A 8 16.71 35.65 -53.16
C LEU A 8 16.94 34.15 -52.92
N LYS A 9 18.15 33.65 -53.24
CA LYS A 9 18.50 32.24 -53.03
C LYS A 9 18.65 31.90 -51.55
N ILE A 10 19.26 32.78 -50.75
CA ILE A 10 19.37 32.62 -49.29
C ILE A 10 17.99 32.65 -48.65
N ASN A 11 17.12 33.59 -49.02
CA ASN A 11 15.75 33.65 -48.50
C ASN A 11 14.97 32.38 -48.84
N ASN A 12 15.03 31.88 -50.08
CA ASN A 12 14.32 30.65 -50.48
C ASN A 12 14.84 29.40 -49.73
N ILE A 13 16.15 29.33 -49.44
CA ILE A 13 16.74 28.27 -48.61
C ILE A 13 16.27 28.40 -47.15
N GLN A 14 16.21 29.62 -46.60
CA GLN A 14 15.74 29.85 -45.23
C GLN A 14 14.25 29.52 -45.05
N GLU A 15 13.41 29.82 -46.04
CA GLU A 15 11.99 29.43 -46.05
C GLU A 15 11.84 27.90 -46.13
N GLY A 16 12.62 27.21 -46.97
CA GLY A 16 12.61 25.74 -47.05
C GLY A 16 13.07 25.03 -45.77
N VAL A 17 14.05 25.60 -45.06
CA VAL A 17 14.51 25.08 -43.74
C VAL A 17 13.47 25.36 -42.65
N ARG A 18 12.77 26.51 -42.71
CA ARG A 18 11.68 26.86 -41.79
C ARG A 18 10.49 25.89 -41.95
N ASP A 19 10.12 25.58 -43.18
CA ASP A 19 9.07 24.59 -43.49
C ASP A 19 9.44 23.17 -43.03
N MET A 20 10.69 22.76 -43.20
CA MET A 20 11.17 21.46 -42.74
C MET A 20 11.14 21.34 -41.21
N ASN A 21 11.49 22.41 -40.48
CA ASN A 21 11.43 22.41 -39.01
C ASN A 21 9.99 22.48 -38.48
N MET A 22 9.10 23.20 -39.17
CA MET A 22 7.67 23.25 -38.82
C MET A 22 6.98 21.90 -39.04
N ARG A 23 7.33 21.17 -40.10
CA ARG A 23 6.85 19.80 -40.35
C ARG A 23 7.39 18.79 -39.34
N LYS A 24 8.65 18.93 -38.90
CA LYS A 24 9.23 18.09 -37.83
C LYS A 24 8.56 18.35 -36.48
N SER A 25 8.31 19.61 -36.12
CA SER A 25 7.56 19.95 -34.89
C SER A 25 6.12 19.45 -34.96
N ALA A 26 5.42 19.62 -36.08
CA ALA A 26 4.07 19.10 -36.26
C ALA A 26 4.02 17.56 -36.14
N LEU A 27 4.99 16.86 -36.73
CA LEU A 27 5.12 15.40 -36.61
C LEU A 27 5.38 14.97 -35.16
N LEU A 28 6.25 15.67 -34.44
CA LEU A 28 6.52 15.41 -33.01
C LEU A 28 5.30 15.66 -32.13
N TYR A 29 4.50 16.70 -32.43
CA TYR A 29 3.24 16.98 -31.73
C TYR A 29 2.15 15.95 -32.05
N LEU A 30 2.07 15.46 -33.29
CA LEU A 30 1.12 14.41 -33.66
C LEU A 30 1.49 13.06 -33.03
N ILE A 31 2.79 12.73 -32.98
CA ILE A 31 3.29 11.54 -32.29
C ILE A 31 3.03 11.64 -30.78
N SER A 32 3.28 12.78 -30.14
CA SER A 32 3.02 12.95 -28.71
C SER A 32 1.52 12.90 -28.39
N PHE A 33 0.67 13.50 -29.22
CA PHE A 33 -0.78 13.43 -29.07
C PHE A 33 -1.31 12.00 -29.26
N PHE A 34 -0.74 11.24 -30.21
CA PHE A 34 -1.08 9.83 -30.41
C PHE A 34 -0.61 8.96 -29.24
N ILE A 35 0.59 9.17 -28.70
CA ILE A 35 1.10 8.45 -27.50
C ILE A 35 0.23 8.77 -26.27
N ILE A 36 -0.12 10.04 -26.04
CA ILE A 36 -0.93 10.47 -24.88
C ILE A 36 -2.36 9.91 -24.96
N THR A 37 -2.95 9.89 -26.16
CA THR A 37 -4.26 9.28 -26.37
C THR A 37 -4.21 7.76 -26.26
N LEU A 38 -3.18 7.09 -26.78
CA LEU A 38 -3.02 5.63 -26.65
C LEU A 38 -2.89 5.18 -25.18
N VAL A 39 -2.12 5.94 -24.37
CA VAL A 39 -1.97 5.71 -22.92
C VAL A 39 -3.30 5.91 -22.16
N SER A 40 -4.18 6.78 -22.66
CA SER A 40 -5.48 7.05 -22.05
C SER A 40 -6.57 6.04 -22.44
N TYR A 41 -6.47 5.41 -23.62
CA TYR A 41 -7.46 4.45 -24.13
C TYR A 41 -7.14 2.99 -23.80
N THR A 42 -5.90 2.66 -23.42
CA THR A 42 -5.59 1.38 -22.76
C THR A 42 -5.97 1.49 -21.28
N GLY A 43 -7.15 0.97 -20.95
CA GLY A 43 -7.76 1.08 -19.62
C GLY A 43 -6.93 0.52 -18.46
N CYS A 44 -7.25 1.07 -17.28
CA CYS A 44 -6.72 0.78 -15.95
C CYS A 44 -5.20 0.97 -15.84
N PRO A 45 -4.70 2.09 -15.27
CA PRO A 45 -3.32 2.12 -14.82
C PRO A 45 -3.18 1.05 -13.74
N SER A 46 -2.64 -0.10 -14.11
CA SER A 46 -2.18 -1.18 -13.22
C SER A 46 -1.11 -0.69 -12.22
N VAL A 47 -0.75 0.60 -12.26
CA VAL A 47 0.03 1.31 -11.25
C VAL A 47 -0.79 1.64 -9.99
N PHE A 48 -2.12 1.74 -10.08
CA PHE A 48 -3.01 1.94 -8.92
C PHE A 48 -3.78 0.69 -8.50
N CYS A 49 -3.47 -0.49 -9.05
CA CYS A 49 -3.73 -1.72 -8.33
C CYS A 49 -2.85 -1.66 -7.08
N GLN A 50 -3.41 -1.14 -5.98
CA GLN A 50 -2.73 -0.96 -4.72
C GLN A 50 -2.03 -2.27 -4.36
N GLU A 51 -0.72 -2.27 -4.54
CA GLU A 51 0.17 -3.30 -4.04
C GLU A 51 -0.11 -3.34 -2.55
N GLY A 52 -0.82 -4.39 -2.10
CA GLY A 52 -1.22 -4.50 -0.72
C GLY A 52 0.03 -4.41 0.14
N GLU A 53 0.15 -3.34 0.92
CA GLU A 53 1.22 -3.15 1.88
C GLU A 53 1.35 -4.45 2.70
N GLU A 54 2.53 -5.09 2.68
CA GLU A 54 2.74 -6.35 3.38
C GLU A 54 2.56 -6.13 4.89
N ILE A 55 1.45 -6.60 5.45
CA ILE A 55 1.13 -6.39 6.86
C ILE A 55 1.99 -7.31 7.74
N ASN A 56 3.00 -6.71 8.39
CA ASN A 56 3.81 -7.42 9.37
C ASN A 56 3.11 -7.52 10.73
N ALA A 57 2.22 -8.51 10.85
CA ALA A 57 1.45 -8.75 12.06
C ALA A 57 2.30 -9.02 13.32
N LYS A 58 3.50 -9.62 13.15
CA LYS A 58 4.41 -9.86 14.28
C LYS A 58 4.93 -8.55 14.84
N SER A 59 5.40 -7.64 13.99
CA SER A 59 5.89 -6.32 14.41
C SER A 59 4.79 -5.49 15.06
N LEU A 60 3.58 -5.50 14.48
CA LEU A 60 2.42 -4.83 15.08
C LEU A 60 2.08 -5.39 16.47
N TYR A 61 2.10 -6.72 16.62
CA TYR A 61 1.85 -7.35 17.91
C TYR A 61 2.93 -6.98 18.93
N ILE A 62 4.19 -7.01 18.52
CA ILE A 62 5.33 -6.62 19.37
C ILE A 62 5.16 -5.20 19.87
N TYR A 63 4.84 -4.28 18.96
CA TYR A 63 4.76 -2.86 19.27
C TYR A 63 3.53 -2.49 20.12
N HIS A 64 2.38 -3.12 19.89
CA HIS A 64 1.12 -2.70 20.51
C HIS A 64 0.62 -3.60 21.64
N CYS A 65 0.93 -4.89 21.62
CA CYS A 65 0.22 -5.89 22.43
C CYS A 65 1.08 -6.48 23.55
N THR A 66 2.41 -6.54 23.37
CA THR A 66 3.32 -7.28 24.27
C THR A 66 3.40 -6.73 25.67
N THR A 67 3.18 -5.43 25.86
CA THR A 67 3.16 -4.79 27.20
C THR A 67 2.25 -5.54 28.18
N CYS A 68 1.13 -6.07 27.70
CA CYS A 68 0.19 -6.86 28.51
C CYS A 68 0.21 -8.35 28.13
N HIS A 69 0.35 -8.70 26.85
CA HIS A 69 0.20 -10.08 26.39
C HIS A 69 1.51 -10.88 26.30
N GLY A 70 2.66 -10.22 26.43
CA GLY A 70 3.98 -10.84 26.26
C GLY A 70 4.27 -11.22 24.80
N GLU A 71 5.53 -11.41 24.45
CA GLU A 71 5.91 -11.85 23.09
C GLU A 71 5.49 -13.30 22.80
N ASP A 72 5.46 -14.14 23.83
CA ASP A 72 5.07 -15.54 23.76
C ASP A 72 3.56 -15.77 23.96
N GLY A 73 2.79 -14.69 24.12
CA GLY A 73 1.34 -14.75 24.31
C GLY A 73 0.89 -15.26 25.69
N LYS A 74 1.80 -15.48 26.65
CA LYS A 74 1.42 -16.00 27.98
C LYS A 74 0.91 -14.93 28.95
N GLY A 75 0.98 -13.66 28.55
CA GLY A 75 0.70 -12.52 29.41
C GLY A 75 1.92 -12.11 30.25
N THR A 76 2.09 -10.80 30.43
CA THR A 76 3.05 -10.23 31.36
C THR A 76 2.45 -10.19 32.78
N LYS A 77 3.26 -9.85 33.80
CA LYS A 77 2.76 -9.61 35.17
C LYS A 77 1.60 -8.61 35.18
N ARG A 78 1.77 -7.48 34.49
CA ARG A 78 0.72 -6.48 34.28
C ARG A 78 -0.50 -7.07 33.57
N GLY A 79 -0.27 -7.88 32.54
CA GLY A 79 -1.35 -8.59 31.85
C GLY A 79 -2.19 -9.44 32.81
N HIS A 80 -1.55 -10.22 33.68
CA HIS A 80 -2.24 -11.08 34.65
C HIS A 80 -3.05 -10.27 35.66
N GLU A 81 -2.53 -9.14 36.16
CA GLU A 81 -3.27 -8.22 37.03
C GLU A 81 -4.53 -7.66 36.35
N LEU A 82 -4.44 -7.38 35.05
CA LEU A 82 -5.56 -6.91 34.22
C LEU A 82 -6.43 -8.04 33.66
N LYS A 83 -6.18 -9.29 34.06
CA LYS A 83 -6.88 -10.50 33.60
C LYS A 83 -6.79 -10.72 32.09
N ALA A 84 -5.65 -10.38 31.49
CA ALA A 84 -5.33 -10.73 30.12
C ALA A 84 -5.25 -12.26 29.96
N PRO A 85 -5.86 -12.84 28.92
CA PRO A 85 -5.81 -14.28 28.68
C PRO A 85 -4.42 -14.74 28.24
N ASN A 86 -4.16 -16.03 28.42
CA ASN A 86 -3.00 -16.73 27.89
C ASN A 86 -3.33 -17.27 26.49
N PHE A 87 -2.77 -16.65 25.45
CA PHE A 87 -2.95 -17.06 24.05
C PHE A 87 -2.21 -18.35 23.71
N ALA A 88 -1.20 -18.73 24.49
CA ALA A 88 -0.51 -20.00 24.34
C ALA A 88 -1.29 -21.18 24.95
N ASP A 89 -2.41 -20.95 25.65
CA ASP A 89 -3.27 -22.01 26.18
C ASP A 89 -4.24 -22.54 25.11
N PRO A 90 -4.12 -23.83 24.69
CA PRO A 90 -5.03 -24.43 23.72
C PRO A 90 -6.49 -24.47 24.19
N LYS A 91 -6.75 -24.54 25.50
CA LYS A 91 -8.12 -24.54 26.03
C LYS A 91 -8.78 -23.19 25.81
N TRP A 92 -8.07 -22.09 26.14
CA TRP A 92 -8.55 -20.74 25.86
C TRP A 92 -8.82 -20.55 24.37
N GLN A 93 -7.88 -20.96 23.51
CA GLN A 93 -8.03 -20.87 22.05
C GLN A 93 -9.29 -21.60 21.55
N ALA A 94 -9.57 -22.80 22.06
CA ALA A 94 -10.75 -23.57 21.69
C ALA A 94 -12.08 -22.92 22.13
N THR A 95 -12.07 -22.09 23.19
CA THR A 95 -13.27 -21.40 23.71
C THR A 95 -13.63 -20.09 22.99
N LYS A 96 -12.82 -19.69 22.01
CA LYS A 96 -12.94 -18.40 21.33
C LYS A 96 -13.12 -18.66 19.84
N LYS A 97 -14.10 -18.02 19.21
CA LYS A 97 -14.19 -17.93 17.76
C LYS A 97 -13.26 -16.86 17.21
N ASP A 98 -12.89 -16.96 15.94
CA ASP A 98 -12.00 -15.97 15.29
C ASP A 98 -12.64 -14.58 15.29
N GLU A 99 -13.95 -14.50 15.09
CA GLU A 99 -14.71 -13.25 15.09
C GLU A 99 -14.74 -12.61 16.49
N GLU A 100 -14.75 -13.41 17.56
CA GLU A 100 -14.67 -12.89 18.93
C GLU A 100 -13.31 -12.25 19.22
N ILE A 101 -12.22 -12.86 18.74
CA ILE A 101 -10.87 -12.32 18.88
C ILE A 101 -10.77 -11.02 18.07
N LEU A 102 -11.22 -11.04 16.82
CA LEU A 102 -11.26 -9.86 15.95
C LEU A 102 -12.02 -8.72 16.61
N ASN A 103 -13.26 -8.96 17.05
CA ASN A 103 -14.08 -7.93 17.69
C ASN A 103 -13.46 -7.42 19.00
N THR A 104 -12.80 -8.29 19.78
CA THR A 104 -12.09 -7.87 20.99
C THR A 104 -10.94 -6.91 20.67
N ILE A 105 -10.18 -7.15 19.59
CA ILE A 105 -9.12 -6.24 19.15
C ILE A 105 -9.74 -4.94 18.62
N THR A 106 -10.75 -5.03 17.76
CA THR A 106 -11.44 -3.88 17.16
C THR A 106 -12.02 -2.95 18.22
N SER A 107 -12.84 -3.49 19.13
CA SER A 107 -13.68 -2.73 20.06
C SER A 107 -13.04 -2.54 21.44
N GLY A 108 -11.96 -3.27 21.74
CA GLY A 108 -11.41 -3.38 23.08
C GLY A 108 -12.28 -4.23 24.01
N LYS A 109 -11.75 -4.57 25.19
CA LYS A 109 -12.48 -5.31 26.22
C LYS A 109 -11.88 -5.08 27.60
N ASN A 110 -12.71 -4.77 28.58
CA ASN A 110 -12.29 -4.48 29.95
C ASN A 110 -11.23 -3.37 30.01
N LYS A 111 -9.97 -3.73 30.26
CA LYS A 111 -8.81 -2.83 30.36
C LYS A 111 -7.99 -2.80 29.07
N MET A 112 -8.32 -3.62 28.08
CA MET A 112 -7.72 -3.58 26.75
C MET A 112 -8.32 -2.42 25.94
N PRO A 113 -7.49 -1.53 25.37
CA PRO A 113 -7.96 -0.40 24.59
C PRO A 113 -8.61 -0.86 23.27
N LYS A 114 -9.44 0.03 22.71
CA LYS A 114 -10.04 -0.10 21.39
C LYS A 114 -9.00 0.22 20.31
N TRP A 115 -8.75 -0.69 19.38
CA TRP A 115 -7.70 -0.51 18.36
C TRP A 115 -8.21 -0.02 17.00
N SER A 116 -9.52 -0.04 16.76
CA SER A 116 -10.09 0.46 15.49
C SER A 116 -9.87 1.97 15.26
N GLU A 117 -9.42 2.70 16.27
CA GLU A 117 -9.09 4.13 16.17
C GLU A 117 -7.62 4.37 15.82
N LYS A 118 -6.78 3.32 15.88
CA LYS A 118 -5.32 3.42 15.68
C LYS A 118 -4.79 2.53 14.57
N LEU A 119 -5.50 1.45 14.24
CA LEU A 119 -5.09 0.44 13.27
C LEU A 119 -6.13 0.31 12.17
N LYS A 120 -5.67 0.02 10.96
CA LYS A 120 -6.53 -0.29 9.81
C LYS A 120 -7.26 -1.63 10.03
N PRO A 121 -8.45 -1.85 9.43
CA PRO A 121 -9.17 -3.11 9.54
C PRO A 121 -8.33 -4.34 9.14
N GLU A 122 -7.49 -4.21 8.12
CA GLU A 122 -6.65 -5.28 7.60
C GLU A 122 -5.54 -5.65 8.61
N GLU A 123 -4.99 -4.66 9.32
CA GLU A 123 -3.99 -4.86 10.39
C GLU A 123 -4.61 -5.59 11.58
N ILE A 124 -5.84 -5.22 11.96
CA ILE A 124 -6.58 -5.89 13.03
C ILE A 124 -6.88 -7.35 12.67
N GLN A 125 -7.28 -7.62 11.42
CA GLN A 125 -7.45 -8.99 10.92
C GLN A 125 -6.13 -9.78 10.95
N ALA A 126 -5.02 -9.15 10.55
CA ALA A 126 -3.71 -9.78 10.58
C ALA A 126 -3.27 -10.10 12.02
N LEU A 127 -3.54 -9.20 12.98
CA LEU A 127 -3.29 -9.43 14.41
C LEU A 127 -4.14 -10.58 14.97
N ALA A 128 -5.44 -10.66 14.64
CA ALA A 128 -6.29 -11.75 15.08
C ALA A 128 -5.75 -13.12 14.60
N LYS A 129 -5.30 -13.19 13.34
CA LYS A 129 -4.62 -14.37 12.78
C LYS A 129 -3.30 -14.66 13.48
N TYR A 130 -2.53 -13.63 13.83
CA TYR A 130 -1.26 -13.78 14.56
C TYR A 130 -1.48 -14.36 15.96
N VAL A 131 -2.51 -13.92 16.68
CA VAL A 131 -2.88 -14.46 18.01
C VAL A 131 -3.17 -15.97 17.94
N ARG A 132 -3.77 -16.48 16.86
CA ARG A 132 -3.96 -17.93 16.65
C ARG A 132 -2.65 -18.70 16.50
N LYS A 133 -1.62 -18.07 15.92
CA LYS A 133 -0.30 -18.68 15.73
C LYS A 133 0.51 -18.80 17.02
N LEU A 134 0.12 -18.09 18.09
CA LEU A 134 0.80 -18.15 19.39
C LEU A 134 0.51 -19.43 20.17
N ALA A 135 -0.56 -20.15 19.80
CA ALA A 135 -0.86 -21.44 20.40
C ALA A 135 0.12 -22.52 19.91
N PRO A 136 0.59 -23.45 20.77
CA PRO A 136 1.36 -24.59 20.33
C PRO A 136 0.52 -25.43 19.37
N LYS A 137 1.04 -25.68 18.18
CA LYS A 137 0.39 -26.52 17.16
C LYS A 137 0.30 -27.94 17.73
N LYS A 138 -0.91 -28.46 17.92
CA LYS A 138 -1.13 -29.87 18.29
C LYS A 138 -0.53 -30.72 17.18
N ARG A 139 0.55 -31.44 17.47
CA ARG A 139 1.17 -32.42 16.56
C ARG A 139 0.37 -33.70 16.56
#